data_AF-A0A6N1YIE1-F1
#
_entry.id   AF-A0A6N1YIE1-F1
#
_cell.length_a   1.000
_cell.length_b   1.000
_cell.length_c   1.000
_cell.angle_alpha   90.00
_cell.angle_beta   90.00
_cell.angle_gamma   90.00
#
_symmetry.space_group_name_H-M   'P 1'
#
loop_
_entity.id
_entity.type
_entity.pdbx_description
1 polymer ?
#
loop_
_entity_poly.entity_id
_entity_poly.type
_entity_poly.pdbx_seq_one_letter_code
_entity_poly.pdbx_strand_id
1 'polypeptide(L)'
;MTINKQVENLFGSEAEKYFANKQTGGHSNQKGSRYEDFFSVMQLAQLFQLLTNDDDKQDIEILAQAEAFVDDLLIKYRKHNSQHHFQLKTSPTVSWQQFSI
;
A
#
# COMPACT_ATOMS: atom_id res chain seq x y z
N MET A 1 0.38 -11.67 17.70
CA MET A 1 0.14 -10.26 18.11
C MET A 1 -0.51 -9.57 16.92
N THR A 2 -1.59 -8.80 17.09
CA THR A 2 -2.28 -8.12 15.98
C THR A 2 -1.51 -6.87 15.58
N ILE A 3 -1.65 -6.42 14.32
CA ILE A 3 -0.97 -5.23 13.82
C ILE A 3 -1.38 -3.96 14.60
N ASN A 4 -2.66 -3.83 14.97
CA ASN A 4 -3.15 -2.73 15.82
C ASN A 4 -2.43 -2.66 17.17
N LYS A 5 -2.20 -3.80 17.83
CA LYS A 5 -1.44 -3.84 19.10
C LYS A 5 0.03 -3.48 18.90
N GLN A 6 0.60 -3.79 17.74
CA GLN A 6 1.97 -3.38 17.42
C GLN A 6 2.04 -1.87 17.18
N VAL A 7 1.07 -1.31 16.47
CA VAL A 7 0.94 0.14 16.24
C VAL A 7 0.78 0.87 17.57
N GLU A 8 -0.10 0.42 18.45
CA GLU A 8 -0.30 1.00 19.78
C GLU A 8 1.01 1.00 20.59
N ASN A 9 1.71 -0.13 20.62
CA ASN A 9 2.95 -0.26 21.40
C ASN A 9 4.10 0.60 20.86
N LEU A 10 4.14 0.85 19.55
CA LEU A 10 5.20 1.61 18.91
C LEU A 10 4.92 3.11 18.84
N PHE A 11 3.65 3.48 18.66
CA PHE A 11 3.25 4.85 18.30
C PHE A 11 2.14 5.42 19.19
N GLY A 12 1.62 4.64 20.14
CA GLY A 12 0.59 5.04 21.08
C GLY A 12 -0.84 4.82 20.56
N SER A 13 -1.80 5.01 21.47
CA SER A 13 -3.23 4.74 21.23
C SER A 13 -3.85 5.63 20.15
N GLU A 14 -3.36 6.85 19.96
CA GLU A 14 -3.89 7.76 18.92
C GLU A 14 -3.53 7.26 17.52
N ALA A 15 -2.30 6.77 17.32
CA ALA A 15 -1.88 6.17 16.06
C ALA A 15 -2.64 4.87 15.76
N GLU A 16 -2.96 4.06 16.79
CA GLU A 16 -3.79 2.86 16.64
C GLU A 16 -5.21 3.22 16.18
N LYS A 17 -5.85 4.22 16.81
CA LYS A 17 -7.16 4.71 16.39
C LYS A 17 -7.13 5.25 14.96
N TYR A 18 -6.10 6.02 14.60
CA TYR A 18 -5.94 6.51 13.23
C TYR A 18 -5.85 5.34 12.25
N PHE A 19 -4.97 4.39 12.54
CA PHE A 19 -4.72 3.21 11.70
C PHE A 19 -5.99 2.38 11.51
N ALA A 20 -6.73 2.09 12.58
CA ALA A 20 -7.98 1.34 12.53
C ALA A 20 -9.07 2.03 11.69
N ASN A 21 -9.12 3.36 11.71
CA ASN A 21 -10.12 4.15 10.98
C ASN A 21 -9.71 4.49 9.54
N LYS A 22 -8.43 4.38 9.20
CA LYS A 22 -7.87 4.80 7.89
C LYS A 22 -8.55 4.08 6.73
N GLN A 23 -8.78 2.77 6.86
CA GLN A 23 -9.35 1.95 5.80
C GLN A 23 -10.83 2.25 5.51
N THR A 24 -11.58 2.82 6.46
CA THR A 24 -13.00 3.13 6.29
C THR A 24 -13.23 4.16 5.17
N GLY A 25 -12.31 5.12 5.02
CA GLY A 25 -12.37 6.13 3.95
C GLY A 25 -12.09 5.55 2.57
N GLY A 26 -11.11 4.64 2.45
CA GLY A 26 -10.73 4.00 1.19
C GLY A 26 -11.83 3.11 0.61
N HIS A 27 -12.52 2.34 1.45
CA HIS A 27 -13.63 1.48 1.02
C HIS A 27 -14.83 2.28 0.48
N SER A 28 -15.06 3.49 1.01
CA SER A 28 -16.17 4.35 0.57
C SER A 28 -15.91 5.05 -0.77
N ASN A 29 -14.64 5.29 -1.11
CA ASN A 29 -14.22 6.02 -2.32
C ASN A 29 -13.83 5.13 -3.51
N GLN A 30 -13.99 3.82 -3.39
CA GLN A 30 -13.60 2.83 -4.42
C GLN A 30 -14.29 3.07 -5.79
N LYS A 31 -15.37 3.86 -5.85
CA LYS A 31 -16.07 4.22 -7.09
C LYS A 31 -15.33 5.25 -7.97
N GLY A 32 -14.18 5.79 -7.54
CA GLY A 32 -13.41 6.81 -8.27
C GLY A 32 -12.00 6.42 -8.70
N SER A 33 -11.55 5.17 -8.49
CA SER A 33 -10.13 4.80 -8.48
C SER A 33 -9.51 4.45 -9.84
N ARG A 34 -10.04 4.97 -10.96
CA ARG A 34 -9.57 4.58 -12.30
C ARG A 34 -8.05 4.75 -12.50
N TYR A 35 -7.47 5.77 -11.86
CA TYR A 35 -6.01 5.96 -11.85
C TYR A 35 -5.28 4.83 -11.10
N GLU A 36 -5.79 4.42 -9.94
CA GLU A 36 -5.22 3.35 -9.13
C GLU A 36 -5.22 2.02 -9.89
N ASP A 37 -6.29 1.74 -10.63
CA ASP A 37 -6.40 0.55 -11.49
C ASP A 37 -5.34 0.57 -12.60
N PHE A 38 -5.24 1.68 -13.34
CA PHE A 38 -4.25 1.83 -14.41
C PHE A 38 -2.81 1.72 -13.88
N PHE A 39 -2.54 2.37 -12.75
CA PHE A 39 -1.23 2.31 -12.12
C PHE A 39 -0.90 0.88 -11.67
N SER A 40 -1.84 0.17 -11.07
CA SER A 40 -1.66 -1.22 -10.63
C SER A 40 -1.36 -2.16 -11.81
N VAL A 41 -2.08 -2.01 -12.93
CA VAL A 41 -1.82 -2.78 -14.16
C VAL A 41 -0.45 -2.44 -14.75
N MET A 42 -0.06 -1.17 -14.75
CA MET A 42 1.28 -0.75 -15.20
C MET A 42 2.37 -1.39 -14.35
N GLN A 43 2.23 -1.39 -13.02
CA GLN A 43 3.18 -2.05 -12.11
C GLN A 43 3.27 -3.56 -12.40
N LEU A 44 2.14 -4.25 -12.60
CA LEU A 44 2.11 -5.65 -13.01
C LEU A 44 2.89 -5.89 -14.31
N ALA A 45 2.68 -5.04 -15.33
CA ALA A 45 3.37 -5.15 -16.61
C ALA A 45 4.89 -4.94 -16.46
N GLN A 46 5.33 -4.00 -15.63
CA GLN A 46 6.75 -3.78 -15.35
C GLN A 46 7.39 -4.97 -14.61
N LEU A 47 6.63 -5.60 -13.71
CA LEU A 47 7.09 -6.75 -12.95
C LEU A 47 7.06 -8.06 -13.74
N PHE A 48 6.40 -8.10 -14.90
CA PHE A 48 6.16 -9.32 -15.66
C PHE A 48 7.44 -10.13 -15.90
N GLN A 49 8.54 -9.48 -16.32
CA GLN A 49 9.81 -10.17 -16.56
C GLN A 49 10.38 -10.83 -15.29
N LEU A 50 10.20 -10.22 -14.12
CA LEU A 50 10.64 -10.77 -12.83
C LEU A 50 9.77 -11.96 -12.38
N LEU A 51 8.53 -12.03 -12.86
CA LEU A 51 7.58 -13.10 -12.56
C LEU A 51 7.75 -14.32 -13.48
N THR A 52 8.26 -14.12 -14.70
CA THR A 52 8.34 -15.17 -15.74
C THR A 52 9.76 -15.62 -16.08
N ASN A 53 10.79 -15.03 -15.46
CA ASN A 53 12.15 -15.50 -15.64
C ASN A 53 12.36 -16.79 -14.84
N ASP A 54 12.55 -17.93 -15.51
CA ASP A 54 12.69 -19.23 -14.85
C ASP A 54 13.98 -19.36 -14.02
N ASP A 55 15.04 -18.62 -14.35
CA ASP A 55 16.34 -18.68 -13.67
C ASP A 55 16.41 -17.81 -12.41
N ASP A 56 15.59 -16.76 -12.32
CA ASP A 56 15.53 -15.84 -11.16
C ASP A 56 14.11 -15.36 -10.87
N LYS A 57 13.16 -16.30 -10.86
CA LYS A 57 11.77 -15.99 -10.56
C LYS A 57 11.65 -15.38 -9.18
N GLN A 58 11.06 -14.19 -9.11
CA GLN A 58 10.79 -13.50 -7.86
C GLN A 58 9.42 -13.90 -7.32
N ASP A 59 9.33 -14.14 -6.02
CA ASP A 59 8.05 -14.27 -5.29
C ASP A 59 7.59 -12.87 -4.89
N ILE A 60 6.58 -12.36 -5.60
CA ILE A 60 6.06 -11.00 -5.46
C ILE A 60 4.57 -11.05 -5.13
N GLU A 61 4.17 -10.34 -4.09
CA GLU A 61 2.76 -10.11 -3.76
C GLU A 61 2.38 -8.67 -4.05
N ILE A 62 1.19 -8.47 -4.62
CA ILE A 62 0.61 -7.15 -4.88
C ILE A 62 -0.73 -7.06 -4.15
N LEU A 63 -0.89 -6.03 -3.33
CA LEU A 63 -2.03 -5.81 -2.46
C LEU A 63 -2.57 -4.41 -2.72
N ALA A 64 -3.85 -4.31 -3.09
CA ALA A 64 -4.58 -3.05 -3.11
C ALA A 64 -5.24 -2.83 -1.74
N GLN A 65 -5.29 -1.58 -1.28
CA GLN A 65 -5.89 -1.21 0.02
C GLN A 65 -5.35 -2.04 1.18
N ALA A 66 -4.02 -2.14 1.27
CA ALA A 66 -3.33 -2.94 2.29
C ALA A 66 -3.51 -2.35 3.70
N GLU A 67 -3.53 -3.21 4.73
CA GLU A 67 -3.57 -2.80 6.13
C GLU A 67 -2.21 -2.19 6.54
N ALA A 68 -1.97 -0.94 6.12
CA ALA A 68 -0.73 -0.22 6.25
C ALA A 68 -0.96 1.30 6.34
N PHE A 69 0.03 2.05 6.83
CA PHE A 69 -0.04 3.52 6.86
C PHE A 69 -0.09 4.15 5.46
N VAL A 70 0.47 3.46 4.45
CA VAL A 70 0.34 3.79 3.03
C VAL A 70 -0.22 2.55 2.34
N ASP A 71 -1.47 2.66 1.90
CA ASP A 71 -2.39 1.54 1.69
C ASP A 71 -2.84 1.36 0.24
N ASP A 72 -2.87 2.41 -0.59
CA ASP A 72 -3.48 2.34 -1.93
C ASP A 72 -2.91 1.18 -2.78
N LEU A 73 -1.58 1.03 -2.81
CA LEU A 73 -0.91 -0.14 -3.40
C LEU A 73 0.35 -0.53 -2.62
N LEU A 74 0.50 -1.83 -2.35
CA LEU A 74 1.66 -2.43 -1.71
C LEU A 74 2.21 -3.57 -2.57
N ILE A 75 3.51 -3.51 -2.87
CA ILE A 75 4.25 -4.56 -3.57
C ILE A 75 5.28 -5.14 -2.60
N LYS A 76 5.23 -6.44 -2.34
CA LYS A 76 6.17 -7.15 -1.46
C LYS A 76 7.07 -8.06 -2.29
N TYR A 77 8.39 -7.95 -2.11
CA TYR A 77 9.37 -8.85 -2.70
C TYR A 77 9.86 -9.81 -1.61
N ARG A 78 9.29 -11.02 -1.57
CA ARG A 78 9.51 -11.95 -0.45
C ARG A 78 10.96 -12.44 -0.36
N LYS A 79 11.61 -12.67 -1.51
CA LYS A 79 13.02 -13.12 -1.57
C LYS A 79 14.00 -12.12 -0.94
N HIS A 80 13.72 -10.82 -1.08
CA HIS A 80 14.60 -9.73 -0.64
C HIS A 80 14.16 -9.08 0.67
N ASN A 81 13.05 -9.54 1.25
CA ASN A 81 12.41 -8.93 2.42
C ASN A 81 12.21 -7.41 2.26
N SER A 82 11.85 -6.96 1.05
CA SER A 82 11.64 -5.55 0.73
C SER A 82 10.18 -5.29 0.34
N GLN A 83 9.72 -4.06 0.57
CA GLN A 83 8.34 -3.66 0.35
C GLN A 83 8.31 -2.26 -0.24
N HIS A 84 7.47 -2.06 -1.26
CA HIS A 84 7.21 -0.75 -1.85
C HIS A 84 5.76 -0.37 -1.61
N HIS A 85 5.56 0.80 -0.99
CA HIS A 85 4.24 1.36 -0.72
C HIS A 85 3.99 2.57 -1.62
N PHE A 86 2.77 2.67 -2.15
CA PHE A 86 2.36 3.77 -3.00
C PHE A 86 1.09 4.42 -2.44
N GLN A 87 1.11 5.74 -2.26
CA GLN A 87 -0.09 6.55 -2.07
C GLN A 87 -0.45 7.17 -3.42
N LEU A 88 -1.58 6.78 -3.97
CA LEU A 88 -2.07 7.16 -5.28
C LEU A 88 -3.09 8.28 -5.10
N LYS A 89 -2.68 9.52 -5.37
CA LYS A 89 -3.56 10.69 -5.35
C LYS A 89 -3.58 11.35 -6.72
N THR A 90 -4.76 11.51 -7.28
CA THR A 90 -4.99 12.41 -8.41
C THR A 90 -5.25 13.82 -7.85
N SER A 91 -4.19 14.51 -7.46
CA SER A 91 -4.25 15.92 -7.05
C SER A 91 -3.16 16.71 -7.77
N PRO A 92 -3.44 17.90 -8.32
CA PRO A 92 -2.40 18.77 -8.86
C PRO A 92 -1.40 19.23 -7.79
N THR A 93 -1.78 19.14 -6.52
CA THR A 93 -0.91 19.41 -5.37
C THR A 93 -0.92 18.18 -4.46
N VAL A 94 0.17 17.42 -4.47
CA VAL A 94 0.40 16.33 -3.50
C VAL A 94 1.39 16.85 -2.47
N SER A 95 0.98 16.96 -1.20
CA SER A 95 1.89 17.31 -0.10
C SER A 95 1.82 16.24 0.98
N TRP A 96 2.99 15.78 1.44
CA TRP A 96 3.10 14.86 2.56
C TRP A 96 2.74 15.52 3.90
N GLN A 97 2.85 16.85 3.99
CA GLN A 97 2.66 17.63 5.22
C GLN A 97 1.20 17.72 5.69
N GLN A 98 0.23 17.33 4.86
CA GLN A 98 -1.19 17.35 5.25
C GLN A 98 -1.64 16.07 5.96
N PHE A 99 -0.81 15.04 6.01
CA PHE A 99 -1.04 13.86 6.84
C PHE A 99 -0.35 14.07 8.18
N SER A 100 -0.94 14.90 9.05
CA SER A 100 -0.51 14.98 10.45
C SER A 100 -0.79 13.63 11.11
N ILE A 101 0.27 12.98 11.58
CA ILE A 101 0.22 11.83 12.50
C ILE A 101 -0.04 12.38 13.91
#